data_AF-A0A2D5HAM2-F1
#
_entry.id   AF-A0A2D5HAM2-F1
#
_cell.length_a   1.000
_cell.length_b   1.000
_cell.length_c   1.000
_cell.angle_alpha   90.00
_cell.angle_beta   90.00
_cell.angle_gamma   90.00
#
_symmetry.space_group_name_H-M   'P 1'
#
loop_
_entity.id
_entity.type
_entity.pdbx_description
1 polymer ?
#
loop_
_entity_poly.entity_id
_entity_poly.type
_entity_poly.pdbx_seq_one_letter_code
_entity_poly.pdbx_strand_id
1 'polypeptide(L)'
;AAGGRIERELFDDDDSESWVDVALLETLASEEMERRAKALAAEQGLAWVKPTLDAYASHDLVEGLIRLPAEPAPLTDAELARLDELDASYDEHAAILEDEDSAEEAIAAAEATIEAIERECQDIRAKPPELAPELKADAGMILVLSRDGTPVLQPVFYGERDIEVVGDDDVVEVVASVFSDGKRRAALSKRLVDELAMQRRDVLALHVASDPGLSLDIMVFTLADADTHDWRSRAATTLRGGVPAGPIVGFEAKDAPASASLADLRSCLDESWRSGEDASSRFKMFRTLADESRAAWLGFVVARTLEASLNMPGERQIAFQDHLGSAIGIDMAQWWRPTAANYFDRVSKQVILDALTDVGGLELSSRFASVKKGDLAMSAERVFAGTYITEVEVRERALAWVPEVMRFADQPEIPADNEAQSPDADFVANDDNQPPSELAA
;
A
#
# COMPACT_ATOMS: atom_id res chain seq x y z
N ALA A 1 -41.87 20.72 -6.72
CA ALA A 1 -41.04 21.66 -7.50
C ALA A 1 -40.78 22.89 -6.64
N ALA A 2 -39.52 23.27 -6.46
CA ALA A 2 -39.10 24.37 -5.59
C ALA A 2 -39.17 25.76 -6.27
N GLY A 3 -39.69 25.85 -7.50
CA GLY A 3 -39.93 27.12 -8.20
C GLY A 3 -38.78 27.66 -9.05
N GLY A 4 -37.73 26.86 -9.31
CA GLY A 4 -36.61 27.25 -10.17
C GLY A 4 -36.98 27.39 -11.65
N ARG A 5 -36.29 28.30 -12.35
CA ARG A 5 -36.44 28.56 -13.78
C ARG A 5 -35.49 27.69 -14.59
N ILE A 6 -36.04 27.06 -15.63
CA ILE A 6 -35.32 26.26 -16.61
C ILE A 6 -35.46 26.97 -17.96
N GLU A 7 -34.35 27.23 -18.63
CA GLU A 7 -34.32 27.65 -20.02
C GLU A 7 -34.11 26.43 -20.90
N ARG A 8 -35.06 26.19 -21.80
CA ARG A 8 -35.05 25.09 -22.75
C ARG A 8 -35.20 25.65 -24.15
N GLU A 9 -34.18 25.50 -24.98
CA GLU A 9 -34.29 25.75 -26.41
C GLU A 9 -35.13 24.66 -27.09
N LEU A 10 -35.67 24.96 -28.28
CA LEU A 10 -36.63 24.08 -28.97
C LEU A 10 -36.07 22.68 -29.29
N PHE A 11 -34.75 22.51 -29.26
CA PHE A 11 -34.04 21.27 -29.54
C PHE A 11 -33.35 20.66 -28.32
N ASP A 12 -33.51 21.27 -27.13
CA ASP A 12 -32.90 20.74 -25.91
C ASP A 12 -33.69 19.52 -25.42
N ASP A 13 -32.95 18.49 -25.06
CA ASP A 13 -33.37 17.32 -24.30
C ASP A 13 -33.02 17.48 -22.81
N ASP A 14 -33.41 16.50 -22.00
CA ASP A 14 -33.23 16.55 -20.55
C ASP A 14 -31.74 16.68 -20.12
N ASP A 15 -30.79 16.35 -21.02
CA ASP A 15 -29.34 16.45 -20.81
C ASP A 15 -28.74 17.80 -21.28
N SER A 16 -29.51 18.64 -21.98
CA SER A 16 -29.10 19.95 -22.52
C SER A 16 -29.89 21.16 -21.99
N GLU A 17 -30.85 20.93 -21.08
CA GLU A 17 -31.59 22.00 -20.40
C GLU A 17 -30.68 22.88 -19.51
N SER A 18 -30.81 24.20 -19.63
CA SER A 18 -30.03 25.18 -18.86
C SER A 18 -30.77 25.63 -17.61
N TRP A 19 -30.14 25.44 -16.45
CA TRP A 19 -30.70 25.77 -15.15
C TRP A 19 -30.26 27.18 -14.75
N VAL A 20 -31.18 28.14 -14.80
CA VAL A 20 -30.85 29.57 -14.64
C VAL A 20 -30.59 29.94 -13.18
N ASP A 21 -31.33 29.32 -12.25
CA ASP A 21 -31.26 29.64 -10.82
C ASP A 21 -30.22 28.76 -10.09
N VAL A 22 -28.93 28.90 -10.44
CA VAL A 22 -27.81 28.10 -9.89
C VAL A 22 -27.76 28.15 -8.36
N ALA A 23 -27.97 29.32 -7.75
CA ALA A 23 -27.96 29.45 -6.29
C ALA A 23 -29.09 28.63 -5.60
N LEU A 24 -30.26 28.52 -6.27
CA LEU A 24 -31.35 27.68 -5.77
C LEU A 24 -31.00 26.20 -5.92
N LEU A 25 -30.35 25.82 -7.02
CA LEU A 25 -29.86 24.46 -7.24
C LEU A 25 -28.83 24.06 -6.18
N GLU A 26 -27.83 24.90 -5.90
CA GLU A 26 -26.83 24.67 -4.86
C GLU A 26 -27.45 24.52 -3.46
N THR A 27 -28.46 25.34 -3.15
CA THR A 27 -29.18 25.25 -1.87
C THR A 27 -29.93 23.92 -1.76
N LEU A 28 -30.70 23.54 -2.79
CA LEU A 28 -31.45 22.28 -2.79
C LEU A 28 -30.53 21.06 -2.76
N ALA A 29 -29.42 21.10 -3.50
CA ALA A 29 -28.42 20.04 -3.50
C ALA A 29 -27.77 19.90 -2.11
N SER A 30 -27.42 21.01 -1.46
CA SER A 30 -26.86 21.03 -0.11
C SER A 30 -27.84 20.46 0.91
N GLU A 31 -29.12 20.87 0.87
CA GLU A 31 -30.17 20.36 1.74
C GLU A 31 -30.40 18.84 1.56
N GLU A 32 -30.40 18.38 0.32
CA GLU A 32 -30.54 16.94 0.01
C GLU A 32 -29.32 16.14 0.48
N MET A 33 -28.11 16.67 0.30
CA MET A 33 -26.88 16.06 0.78
C MET A 33 -26.82 16.01 2.30
N GLU A 34 -27.23 17.06 3.01
CA GLU A 34 -27.35 17.06 4.47
C GLU A 34 -28.36 16.04 4.98
N ARG A 35 -29.51 15.93 4.30
CA ARG A 35 -30.53 14.94 4.64
C ARG A 35 -29.98 13.52 4.48
N ARG A 36 -29.26 13.24 3.38
CA ARG A 36 -28.61 11.96 3.15
C ARG A 36 -27.49 11.69 4.15
N ALA A 37 -26.66 12.69 4.45
CA ALA A 37 -25.60 12.58 5.44
C ALA A 37 -26.14 12.17 6.83
N LYS A 38 -27.22 12.82 7.29
CA LYS A 38 -27.88 12.45 8.57
C LYS A 38 -28.44 11.03 8.55
N ALA A 39 -29.05 10.62 7.44
CA ALA A 39 -29.57 9.26 7.29
C ALA A 39 -28.43 8.22 7.33
N LEU A 40 -27.35 8.45 6.57
CA LEU A 40 -26.18 7.58 6.52
C LEU A 40 -25.44 7.51 7.87
N ALA A 41 -25.30 8.63 8.57
CA ALA A 41 -24.72 8.65 9.91
C ALA A 41 -25.50 7.74 10.87
N ALA A 42 -26.83 7.82 10.86
CA ALA A 42 -27.69 6.99 11.69
C ALA A 42 -27.68 5.51 11.28
N GLU A 43 -27.66 5.22 9.98
CA GLU A 43 -27.61 3.85 9.44
C GLU A 43 -26.30 3.13 9.78
N GLN A 44 -25.18 3.84 9.66
CA GLN A 44 -23.85 3.27 9.92
C GLN A 44 -23.39 3.38 11.38
N GLY A 45 -24.14 4.11 12.23
CA GLY A 45 -23.79 4.33 13.63
C GLY A 45 -22.61 5.28 13.83
N LEU A 46 -22.39 6.21 12.89
CA LEU A 46 -21.31 7.20 12.94
C LEU A 46 -21.71 8.40 13.81
N ALA A 47 -20.72 9.03 14.44
CA ALA A 47 -20.90 10.29 15.17
C ALA A 47 -21.44 11.40 14.27
N TRP A 48 -20.91 11.48 13.05
CA TRP A 48 -21.27 12.50 12.07
C TRP A 48 -20.94 12.05 10.64
N VAL A 49 -21.61 12.66 9.66
CA VAL A 49 -21.24 12.60 8.24
C VAL A 49 -21.28 14.04 7.71
N LYS A 50 -20.17 14.50 7.12
CA LYS A 50 -20.06 15.85 6.56
C LYS A 50 -20.26 15.81 5.05
N PRO A 51 -21.34 16.42 4.50
CA PRO A 51 -21.54 16.50 3.07
C PRO A 51 -20.70 17.61 2.42
N THR A 52 -20.31 17.38 1.17
CA THR A 52 -19.82 18.40 0.23
C THR A 52 -20.41 18.17 -1.16
N LEU A 53 -20.60 19.23 -1.93
CA LEU A 53 -20.98 19.15 -3.35
C LEU A 53 -19.77 18.87 -4.26
N ASP A 54 -18.56 18.96 -3.71
CA ASP A 54 -17.35 18.61 -4.44
C ASP A 54 -17.21 17.09 -4.62
N ALA A 55 -16.53 16.70 -5.69
CA ALA A 55 -16.20 15.29 -5.95
C ALA A 55 -15.10 14.73 -5.03
N TYR A 56 -14.51 15.57 -4.17
CA TYR A 56 -13.46 15.18 -3.24
C TYR A 56 -13.55 15.99 -1.93
N ALA A 57 -13.03 15.41 -0.85
CA ALA A 57 -12.83 16.14 0.41
C ALA A 57 -11.71 17.17 0.27
N SER A 58 -12.06 18.45 0.32
CA SER A 58 -11.09 19.55 0.33
C SER A 58 -10.26 19.56 1.60
N HIS A 59 -9.09 20.20 1.56
CA HIS A 59 -8.21 20.34 2.72
C HIS A 59 -8.93 20.99 3.91
N ASP A 60 -9.70 22.05 3.64
CA ASP A 60 -10.44 22.80 4.67
C ASP A 60 -11.50 21.93 5.37
N LEU A 61 -12.09 20.96 4.65
CA LEU A 61 -13.11 20.07 5.20
C LEU A 61 -12.52 19.02 6.15
N VAL A 62 -11.28 18.60 5.89
CA VAL A 62 -10.54 17.63 6.73
C VAL A 62 -9.64 18.30 7.77
N GLU A 63 -9.57 19.62 7.77
CA GLU A 63 -8.80 20.36 8.76
C GLU A 63 -9.33 20.07 10.18
N GLY A 64 -8.41 19.82 11.11
CA GLY A 64 -8.76 19.44 12.49
C GLY A 64 -9.19 17.98 12.67
N LEU A 65 -9.28 17.19 11.60
CA LEU A 65 -9.60 15.77 11.67
C LEU A 65 -8.34 14.88 11.66
N ILE A 66 -8.46 13.67 12.20
CA ILE A 66 -7.42 12.63 12.15
C ILE A 66 -7.99 11.43 11.39
N ARG A 67 -7.26 10.97 10.35
CA ARG A 67 -7.63 9.73 9.65
C ARG A 67 -7.48 8.55 10.61
N LEU A 68 -8.54 7.78 10.76
CA LEU A 68 -8.52 6.54 11.54
C LEU A 68 -8.06 5.38 10.65
N PRO A 69 -7.16 4.51 11.12
CA PRO A 69 -6.84 3.30 10.41
C PRO A 69 -8.08 2.40 10.39
N ALA A 70 -8.51 2.01 9.20
CA ALA A 70 -9.60 1.06 8.99
C ALA A 70 -9.23 0.16 7.82
N GLU A 71 -9.30 -1.15 8.04
CA GLU A 71 -9.02 -2.15 7.03
C GLU A 71 -10.29 -2.43 6.21
N PRO A 72 -10.19 -2.76 4.91
CA PRO A 72 -11.31 -3.29 4.13
C PRO A 72 -11.99 -4.45 4.87
N ALA A 73 -13.33 -4.48 4.84
CA ALA A 73 -14.07 -5.61 5.38
C ALA A 73 -13.57 -6.92 4.72
N PRO A 74 -13.40 -8.02 5.48
CA PRO A 74 -13.01 -9.29 4.91
C PRO A 74 -14.05 -9.73 3.88
N LEU A 75 -13.58 -10.34 2.79
CA LEU A 75 -14.47 -10.95 1.81
C LEU A 75 -15.23 -12.12 2.44
N THR A 76 -16.50 -12.23 2.11
CA THR A 76 -17.34 -13.36 2.52
C THR A 76 -16.95 -14.63 1.77
N ASP A 77 -17.26 -15.80 2.33
CA ASP A 77 -17.01 -17.09 1.66
C ASP A 77 -17.63 -17.18 0.27
N ALA A 78 -18.79 -16.54 0.06
CA ALA A 78 -19.46 -16.48 -1.23
C ALA A 78 -18.73 -15.59 -2.25
N GLU A 79 -18.19 -14.46 -1.80
CA GLU A 79 -17.38 -13.57 -2.64
C GLU A 79 -16.04 -14.21 -3.00
N LEU A 80 -15.40 -14.91 -2.05
CA LEU A 80 -14.20 -15.70 -2.31
C LEU A 80 -14.48 -16.81 -3.33
N ALA A 81 -15.55 -17.58 -3.16
CA ALA A 81 -15.95 -18.60 -4.12
C ALA A 81 -16.24 -18.01 -5.51
N ARG A 82 -16.81 -16.79 -5.58
CA ARG A 82 -17.03 -16.10 -6.85
C ARG A 82 -15.73 -15.67 -7.51
N LEU A 83 -14.75 -15.19 -6.74
CA LEU A 83 -13.41 -14.89 -7.24
C LEU A 83 -12.72 -16.16 -7.76
N ASP A 84 -12.85 -17.29 -7.05
CA ASP A 84 -12.30 -18.57 -7.52
C ASP A 84 -12.93 -19.02 -8.86
N GLU A 85 -14.25 -18.84 -9.03
CA GLU A 85 -14.94 -19.09 -10.30
C GLU A 85 -14.45 -18.16 -11.42
N LEU A 86 -14.28 -16.89 -11.12
CA LEU A 86 -13.80 -15.87 -12.06
C LEU A 86 -12.35 -16.13 -12.48
N ASP A 87 -11.48 -16.51 -11.54
CA ASP A 87 -10.10 -16.88 -11.83
C ASP A 87 -10.04 -18.13 -12.72
N ALA A 88 -10.87 -19.15 -12.46
CA ALA A 88 -10.97 -20.32 -13.33
C ALA A 88 -11.46 -19.96 -14.74
N SER A 89 -12.46 -19.06 -14.85
CA SER A 89 -12.95 -18.57 -16.13
C SER A 89 -11.88 -17.75 -16.87
N TYR A 90 -11.09 -16.95 -16.15
CA TYR A 90 -9.97 -16.20 -16.71
C TYR A 90 -8.94 -17.15 -17.31
N ASP A 91 -8.52 -18.18 -16.57
CA ASP A 91 -7.54 -19.18 -17.04
C ASP A 91 -8.04 -19.90 -18.31
N GLU A 92 -9.34 -20.22 -18.40
CA GLU A 92 -9.95 -20.81 -19.60
C GLU A 92 -9.89 -19.87 -20.82
N HIS A 93 -10.18 -18.57 -20.63
CA HIS A 93 -10.15 -17.59 -21.71
C HIS A 93 -8.73 -17.19 -22.11
N ALA A 94 -7.81 -17.09 -21.17
CA ALA A 94 -6.39 -16.83 -21.45
C ALA A 94 -5.79 -17.95 -22.32
N ALA A 95 -6.17 -19.21 -22.07
CA ALA A 95 -5.75 -20.33 -22.91
C ALA A 95 -6.24 -20.23 -24.36
N ILE A 96 -7.37 -19.55 -24.64
CA ILE A 96 -7.85 -19.29 -26.01
C ILE A 96 -6.95 -18.26 -26.71
N LEU A 97 -6.52 -17.23 -25.98
CA LEU A 97 -5.64 -16.18 -26.52
C LEU A 97 -4.23 -16.70 -26.85
N GLU A 98 -3.74 -17.67 -26.07
CA GLU A 98 -2.44 -18.32 -26.30
C GLU A 98 -2.46 -19.38 -27.41
N ASP A 99 -3.64 -19.86 -27.82
CA ASP A 99 -3.76 -20.89 -28.86
C ASP A 99 -3.68 -20.25 -30.25
N GLU A 100 -2.57 -20.50 -30.96
CA GLU A 100 -2.32 -20.01 -32.32
C GLU A 100 -3.36 -20.49 -33.35
N ASP A 101 -4.08 -21.58 -33.07
CA ASP A 101 -5.12 -22.14 -33.93
C ASP A 101 -6.51 -21.54 -33.64
N SER A 102 -6.64 -20.65 -32.64
CA SER A 102 -7.90 -19.97 -32.32
C SER A 102 -8.37 -19.05 -33.45
N ALA A 103 -9.68 -19.06 -33.70
CA ALA A 103 -10.29 -18.13 -34.65
C ALA A 103 -10.27 -16.69 -34.09
N GLU A 104 -10.09 -15.69 -34.95
CA GLU A 104 -10.05 -14.27 -34.58
C GLU A 104 -11.31 -13.82 -33.80
N GLU A 105 -12.48 -14.36 -34.14
CA GLU A 105 -13.73 -14.11 -33.40
C GLU A 105 -13.71 -14.70 -31.98
N ALA A 106 -13.06 -15.86 -31.79
CA ALA A 106 -12.91 -16.48 -30.47
C ALA A 106 -11.92 -15.70 -29.59
N ILE A 107 -10.84 -15.17 -30.20
CA ILE A 107 -9.87 -14.30 -29.54
C ILE A 107 -10.56 -13.02 -29.05
N ALA A 108 -11.28 -12.31 -29.92
CA ALA A 108 -11.99 -11.08 -29.55
C ALA A 108 -13.06 -11.32 -28.45
N ALA A 109 -13.75 -12.47 -28.49
CA ALA A 109 -14.72 -12.84 -27.45
C ALA A 109 -14.04 -13.16 -26.11
N ALA A 110 -12.87 -13.80 -26.13
CA ALA A 110 -12.07 -14.10 -24.94
C ALA A 110 -11.53 -12.81 -24.30
N GLU A 111 -10.98 -11.87 -25.09
CA GLU A 111 -10.54 -10.55 -24.62
C GLU A 111 -11.67 -9.78 -23.92
N ALA A 112 -12.85 -9.69 -24.56
CA ALA A 112 -14.00 -9.01 -23.98
C ALA A 112 -14.49 -9.65 -22.68
N THR A 113 -14.39 -10.98 -22.58
CA THR A 113 -14.76 -11.71 -21.36
C THR A 113 -13.74 -11.48 -20.25
N ILE A 114 -12.46 -11.50 -20.56
CA ILE A 114 -11.38 -11.20 -19.61
C ILE A 114 -11.55 -9.79 -19.04
N GLU A 115 -11.80 -8.78 -19.88
CA GLU A 115 -12.05 -7.41 -19.41
C GLU A 115 -13.26 -7.34 -18.46
N ALA A 116 -14.31 -8.11 -18.74
CA ALA A 116 -15.48 -8.20 -17.87
C ALA A 116 -15.17 -8.89 -16.52
N ILE A 117 -14.39 -9.97 -16.56
CA ILE A 117 -13.93 -10.68 -15.35
C ILE A 117 -13.08 -9.76 -14.48
N GLU A 118 -12.10 -9.06 -15.07
CA GLU A 118 -11.23 -8.14 -14.34
C GLU A 118 -12.03 -7.04 -13.63
N ARG A 119 -13.05 -6.50 -14.31
CA ARG A 119 -13.97 -5.51 -13.73
C ARG A 119 -14.76 -6.08 -12.55
N GLU A 120 -15.36 -7.27 -12.70
CA GLU A 120 -16.11 -7.91 -11.63
C GLU A 120 -15.21 -8.25 -10.42
N CYS A 121 -14.00 -8.75 -10.67
CA CYS A 121 -12.99 -9.00 -9.64
C CYS A 121 -12.63 -7.70 -8.89
N GLN A 122 -12.46 -6.59 -9.62
CA GLN A 122 -12.19 -5.29 -9.00
C GLN A 122 -13.36 -4.85 -8.13
N ASP A 123 -14.60 -4.98 -8.59
CA ASP A 123 -15.80 -4.59 -7.85
C ASP A 123 -15.96 -5.41 -6.55
N ILE A 124 -15.71 -6.72 -6.61
CA ILE A 124 -15.73 -7.60 -5.43
C ILE A 124 -14.63 -7.19 -4.44
N ARG A 125 -13.42 -6.89 -4.92
CA ARG A 125 -12.26 -6.54 -4.07
C ARG A 125 -12.33 -5.11 -3.52
N ALA A 126 -13.07 -4.20 -4.14
CA ALA A 126 -13.24 -2.81 -3.73
C ALA A 126 -14.18 -2.65 -2.52
N LYS A 127 -13.99 -3.47 -1.47
CA LYS A 127 -14.77 -3.40 -0.24
C LYS A 127 -14.49 -2.10 0.51
N PRO A 128 -15.52 -1.40 1.01
CA PRO A 128 -15.30 -0.26 1.86
C PRO A 128 -14.58 -0.69 3.15
N PRO A 129 -13.74 0.18 3.72
CA PRO A 129 -13.14 -0.07 5.02
C PRO A 129 -14.21 -0.24 6.09
N GLU A 130 -13.95 -1.13 7.05
CA GLU A 130 -14.80 -1.33 8.22
C GLU A 130 -14.08 -0.87 9.48
N LEU A 131 -14.73 0.01 10.23
CA LEU A 131 -14.25 0.47 11.52
C LEU A 131 -14.91 -0.34 12.64
N ALA A 132 -14.13 -0.67 13.69
CA ALA A 132 -14.64 -1.38 14.86
C ALA A 132 -15.86 -0.65 15.48
N PRO A 133 -16.92 -1.37 15.92
CA PRO A 133 -18.16 -0.75 16.40
C PRO A 133 -17.97 0.25 17.55
N GLU A 134 -17.00 0.00 18.42
CA GLU A 134 -16.65 0.86 19.55
C GLU A 134 -16.14 2.24 19.13
N LEU A 135 -15.53 2.32 17.94
CA LEU A 135 -14.96 3.56 17.40
C LEU A 135 -15.96 4.33 16.53
N LYS A 136 -17.01 3.68 16.01
CA LYS A 136 -18.01 4.33 15.14
C LYS A 136 -18.71 5.49 15.85
N ALA A 137 -18.91 5.38 17.16
CA ALA A 137 -19.54 6.42 17.98
C ALA A 137 -18.75 7.75 18.04
N ASP A 138 -17.44 7.72 17.79
CA ASP A 138 -16.55 8.89 17.80
C ASP A 138 -16.04 9.24 16.38
N ALA A 139 -16.38 8.44 15.37
CA ALA A 139 -15.88 8.56 14.01
C ALA A 139 -16.92 9.17 13.07
N GLY A 140 -16.44 9.81 12.02
CA GLY A 140 -17.26 10.28 10.92
C GLY A 140 -16.61 10.11 9.56
N MET A 141 -17.41 10.38 8.53
CA MET A 141 -17.04 10.23 7.13
C MET A 141 -17.46 11.46 6.33
N ILE A 142 -16.89 11.60 5.14
CA ILE A 142 -17.22 12.69 4.22
C ILE A 142 -18.09 12.13 3.09
N LEU A 143 -19.24 12.75 2.87
CA LEU A 143 -20.15 12.44 1.76
C LEU A 143 -19.85 13.41 0.61
N VAL A 144 -19.31 12.89 -0.49
CA VAL A 144 -18.99 13.65 -1.69
C VAL A 144 -20.06 13.44 -2.76
N LEU A 145 -20.12 14.34 -3.74
CA LEU A 145 -20.96 14.18 -4.92
C LEU A 145 -20.09 13.73 -6.08
N SER A 146 -20.23 12.49 -6.54
CA SER A 146 -19.47 12.00 -7.69
C SER A 146 -19.87 12.72 -8.99
N ARG A 147 -19.07 12.54 -10.04
CA ARG A 147 -19.23 13.27 -11.32
C ARG A 147 -20.56 12.99 -12.04
N ASP A 148 -21.19 11.86 -11.74
CA ASP A 148 -22.52 11.45 -12.19
C ASP A 148 -23.66 12.00 -11.30
N GLY A 149 -23.35 12.80 -10.27
CA GLY A 149 -24.33 13.37 -9.35
C GLY A 149 -24.79 12.42 -8.25
N THR A 150 -24.08 11.29 -8.05
CA THR A 150 -24.42 10.32 -7.00
C THR A 150 -23.70 10.68 -5.68
N PRO A 151 -24.41 10.74 -4.54
CA PRO A 151 -23.78 10.92 -3.24
C PRO A 151 -23.04 9.65 -2.82
N VAL A 152 -21.73 9.74 -2.60
CA VAL A 152 -20.85 8.62 -2.25
C VAL A 152 -20.05 8.96 -0.99
N LEU A 153 -20.02 8.05 -0.01
CA LEU A 153 -19.14 8.18 1.15
C LEU A 153 -17.70 7.89 0.73
N GLN A 154 -16.78 8.80 1.03
CA GLN A 154 -15.37 8.50 0.85
C GLN A 154 -14.94 7.36 1.78
N PRO A 155 -14.15 6.38 1.31
CA PRO A 155 -13.72 5.23 2.10
C PRO A 155 -12.60 5.61 3.09
N VAL A 156 -12.83 6.62 3.93
CA VAL A 156 -11.90 7.11 4.95
C VAL A 156 -12.71 7.52 6.18
N PHE A 157 -12.38 6.92 7.33
CA PHE A 157 -12.90 7.34 8.61
C PHE A 157 -12.04 8.44 9.22
N TYR A 158 -12.70 9.38 9.87
CA TYR A 158 -12.07 10.50 10.54
C TYR A 158 -12.53 10.55 11.99
N GLY A 159 -11.60 10.73 12.92
CA GLY A 159 -11.90 11.15 14.28
C GLY A 159 -11.80 12.67 14.39
N GLU A 160 -12.59 13.25 15.29
CA GLU A 160 -12.33 14.63 15.73
C GLU A 160 -11.07 14.63 16.59
N ARG A 161 -10.15 15.56 16.31
CA ARG A 161 -9.04 15.80 17.24
C ARG A 161 -9.64 16.48 18.47
N ASP A 162 -9.40 15.94 19.66
CA ASP A 162 -9.54 16.68 20.92
C ASP A 162 -8.49 17.80 20.94
N ILE A 163 -8.72 18.81 20.12
CA ILE A 163 -8.13 20.12 20.34
C ILE A 163 -9.08 20.69 21.39
N GLU A 164 -8.64 20.83 22.64
CA GLU A 164 -9.23 21.89 23.46
C GLU A 164 -9.11 23.15 22.61
N VAL A 165 -10.22 23.53 21.97
CA VAL A 165 -10.32 24.78 21.25
C VAL A 165 -10.20 25.84 22.33
N VAL A 166 -8.97 26.23 22.63
CA VAL A 166 -8.71 27.54 23.19
C VAL A 166 -9.35 28.45 22.17
N GLY A 167 -10.47 29.07 22.57
CA GLY A 167 -11.27 29.92 21.71
C GLY A 167 -10.42 30.97 21.03
N ASP A 168 -11.02 31.70 20.10
CA ASP A 168 -10.45 32.76 19.25
C ASP A 168 -9.69 33.91 19.99
N ASP A 169 -9.39 33.77 21.28
CA ASP A 169 -8.32 34.50 21.94
C ASP A 169 -6.97 33.93 21.48
N ASP A 170 -6.23 34.75 20.72
CA ASP A 170 -4.84 34.61 20.24
C ASP A 170 -3.78 34.34 21.34
N VAL A 171 -4.21 33.91 22.54
CA VAL A 171 -3.43 33.80 23.76
C VAL A 171 -3.35 32.33 24.17
N VAL A 172 -2.21 31.71 23.88
CA VAL A 172 -1.89 30.37 24.40
C VAL A 172 -1.20 30.52 25.76
N GLU A 173 -1.77 29.92 26.81
CA GLU A 173 -1.17 29.92 28.14
C GLU A 173 0.02 28.96 28.21
N VAL A 174 1.18 29.45 28.65
CA VAL A 174 2.36 28.62 28.88
C VAL A 174 2.15 27.72 30.10
N VAL A 175 2.28 26.39 29.92
CA VAL A 175 2.22 25.42 31.01
C VAL A 175 3.35 25.71 32.00
N ALA A 176 2.98 26.05 33.24
CA ALA A 176 3.94 26.30 34.30
C ALA A 176 4.70 25.02 34.67
N SER A 177 6.02 25.13 34.80
CA SER A 177 6.85 24.10 35.42
C SER A 177 6.39 23.84 36.85
N VAL A 178 6.45 22.58 37.30
CA VAL A 178 6.15 22.13 38.69
C VAL A 178 6.99 22.87 39.74
N PHE A 179 7.98 23.67 39.33
CA PHE A 179 8.89 24.44 40.19
C PHE A 179 8.65 25.96 40.24
N SER A 180 7.64 26.52 39.57
CA SER A 180 7.37 27.97 39.67
C SER A 180 6.15 28.26 40.55
N ASP A 181 6.40 28.51 41.83
CA ASP A 181 5.39 29.06 42.72
C ASP A 181 5.14 30.54 42.36
N GLY A 182 3.94 30.81 41.84
CA GLY A 182 3.35 32.14 41.64
C GLY A 182 4.17 33.18 40.85
N LYS A 183 3.91 33.30 39.54
CA LYS A 183 4.00 34.57 38.79
C LYS A 183 3.29 34.45 37.44
N ARG A 184 2.57 35.52 37.06
CA ARG A 184 1.70 35.71 35.88
C ARG A 184 1.98 34.75 34.71
N ARG A 185 0.94 34.00 34.32
CA ARG A 185 0.91 33.26 33.05
C ARG A 185 1.14 34.27 31.92
N ALA A 186 2.25 34.13 31.21
CA ALA A 186 2.51 34.93 30.03
C ALA A 186 1.65 34.37 28.89
N ALA A 187 0.75 35.20 28.38
CA ALA A 187 0.03 34.98 27.15
C ALA A 187 1.02 35.08 25.97
N LEU A 188 1.23 34.00 25.22
CA LEU A 188 1.99 34.06 23.96
C LEU A 188 1.03 34.24 22.79
N SER A 189 1.41 35.05 21.79
CA SER A 189 0.65 35.14 20.54
C SER A 189 0.73 33.83 19.76
N LYS A 190 -0.34 33.46 19.04
CA LYS A 190 -0.37 32.27 18.18
C LYS A 190 0.83 32.18 17.24
N ARG A 191 1.16 33.27 16.54
CA ARG A 191 2.34 33.35 15.66
C ARG A 191 3.64 33.02 16.40
N LEU A 192 3.84 33.56 17.60
CA LEU A 192 5.04 33.29 18.38
C LEU A 192 5.08 31.83 18.85
N VAL A 193 3.93 31.23 19.19
CA VAL A 193 3.84 29.80 19.53
C VAL A 193 4.27 28.93 18.34
N ASP A 194 3.79 29.24 17.14
CA ASP A 194 4.15 28.50 15.93
C ASP A 194 5.66 28.65 15.59
N GLU A 195 6.19 29.88 15.67
CA GLU A 195 7.63 30.14 15.47
C GLU A 195 8.49 29.38 16.50
N LEU A 196 8.12 29.39 17.78
CA LEU A 196 8.83 28.65 18.83
C LEU A 196 8.69 27.13 18.65
N ALA A 197 7.54 26.64 18.19
CA ALA A 197 7.34 25.23 17.90
C ALA A 197 8.24 24.75 16.76
N MET A 198 8.39 25.55 15.69
CA MET A 198 9.31 25.28 14.59
C MET A 198 10.76 25.28 15.06
N GLN A 199 11.19 26.31 15.79
CA GLN A 199 12.55 26.38 16.32
C GLN A 199 12.87 25.21 17.26
N ARG A 200 11.93 24.84 18.14
CA ARG A 200 12.08 23.68 19.03
C ARG A 200 12.21 22.37 18.25
N ARG A 201 11.42 22.19 17.18
CA ARG A 201 11.53 21.04 16.28
C ARG A 201 12.90 21.02 15.61
N ASP A 202 13.40 22.14 15.13
CA ASP A 202 14.68 22.21 14.41
C ASP A 202 15.88 21.88 15.31
N VAL A 203 15.83 22.32 16.57
CA VAL A 203 16.82 21.90 17.58
C VAL A 203 16.77 20.39 17.81
N LEU A 204 15.58 19.79 17.91
CA LEU A 204 15.44 18.34 18.03
C LEU A 204 15.96 17.62 16.78
N ALA A 205 15.60 18.10 15.59
CA ALA A 205 16.02 17.54 14.31
C ALA A 205 17.53 17.55 14.15
N LEU A 206 18.22 18.62 14.57
CA LEU A 206 19.69 18.69 14.57
C LEU A 206 20.31 17.58 15.41
N HIS A 207 19.79 17.34 16.61
CA HIS A 207 20.33 16.31 17.51
C HIS A 207 20.03 14.89 17.02
N VAL A 208 18.83 14.66 16.47
CA VAL A 208 18.48 13.37 15.84
C VAL A 208 19.41 13.12 14.65
N ALA A 209 19.56 14.09 13.74
CA ALA A 209 20.45 13.96 12.57
C ALA A 209 21.93 13.77 12.95
N SER A 210 22.35 14.29 14.11
CA SER A 210 23.73 14.14 14.62
C SER A 210 23.98 12.81 15.33
N ASP A 211 22.93 12.02 15.61
CA ASP A 211 23.01 10.69 16.25
C ASP A 211 22.33 9.63 15.37
N PRO A 212 23.10 8.94 14.50
CA PRO A 212 22.57 7.89 13.63
C PRO A 212 21.95 6.71 14.39
N GLY A 213 22.44 6.41 15.59
CA GLY A 213 21.91 5.31 16.41
C GLY A 213 20.52 5.65 16.94
N LEU A 214 20.35 6.86 17.49
CA LEU A 214 19.04 7.37 17.89
C LEU A 214 18.09 7.49 16.69
N SER A 215 18.58 7.96 15.54
CA SER A 215 17.78 8.04 14.31
C SER A 215 17.24 6.67 13.89
N LEU A 216 18.09 5.64 13.94
CA LEU A 216 17.69 4.27 13.62
C LEU A 216 16.67 3.74 14.64
N ASP A 217 16.90 3.93 15.94
CA ASP A 217 15.95 3.54 16.99
C ASP A 217 14.57 4.21 16.78
N ILE A 218 14.55 5.52 16.47
CA ILE A 218 13.31 6.27 16.19
C ILE A 218 12.58 5.71 14.97
N MET A 219 13.31 5.44 13.88
CA MET A 219 12.73 4.89 12.65
C MET A 219 12.10 3.52 12.91
N VAL A 220 12.85 2.60 13.50
CA VAL A 220 12.37 1.22 13.76
C VAL A 220 11.19 1.24 14.71
N PHE A 221 11.28 1.99 15.83
CA PHE A 221 10.20 2.13 16.78
C PHE A 221 8.93 2.71 16.12
N THR A 222 9.06 3.81 15.36
CA THR A 222 7.91 4.46 14.71
C THR A 222 7.19 3.51 13.77
N LEU A 223 7.92 2.69 13.01
CA LEU A 223 7.34 1.70 12.13
C LEU A 223 6.73 0.53 12.92
N ALA A 224 7.43 0.00 13.92
CA ALA A 224 6.97 -1.14 14.71
C ALA A 224 5.77 -0.82 15.62
N ASP A 225 5.65 0.43 16.08
CA ASP A 225 4.59 0.92 16.97
C ASP A 225 3.34 1.36 16.21
N ALA A 226 3.39 1.45 14.88
CA ALA A 226 2.26 1.89 14.06
C ALA A 226 0.99 1.04 14.24
N ASP A 227 1.16 -0.22 14.65
CA ASP A 227 0.06 -1.17 14.90
C ASP A 227 -0.55 -1.00 16.32
N THR A 228 0.08 -0.19 17.19
CA THR A 228 -0.45 0.08 18.53
C THR A 228 -1.53 1.16 18.46
N HIS A 229 -2.71 0.85 19.01
CA HIS A 229 -3.98 1.53 18.75
C HIS A 229 -4.17 2.91 19.41
N ASP A 230 -3.11 3.66 19.75
CA ASP A 230 -3.26 5.01 20.32
C ASP A 230 -3.40 6.08 19.22
N TRP A 231 -4.49 5.99 18.46
CA TRP A 231 -4.84 6.92 17.39
C TRP A 231 -5.18 8.33 17.87
N ARG A 232 -5.43 8.49 19.18
CA ARG A 232 -5.68 9.80 19.81
C ARG A 232 -4.39 10.60 19.98
N SER A 233 -3.24 9.93 20.01
CA SER A 233 -1.94 10.60 20.07
C SER A 233 -1.52 11.21 18.73
N ARG A 234 -1.03 12.46 18.75
CA ARG A 234 -0.48 13.09 17.54
C ARG A 234 0.82 12.39 17.15
N ALA A 235 0.88 11.85 15.93
CA ALA A 235 2.11 11.28 15.39
C ALA A 235 3.28 12.27 15.48
N ALA A 236 4.39 11.83 16.07
CA ALA A 236 5.59 12.65 16.24
C ALA A 236 6.34 12.86 14.91
N THR A 237 6.13 11.98 13.91
CA THR A 237 6.80 12.01 12.61
C THR A 237 5.84 11.65 11.46
N THR A 238 6.25 11.97 10.24
CA THR A 238 5.56 11.61 8.99
C THR A 238 6.00 10.25 8.44
N LEU A 239 6.94 9.55 9.09
CA LEU A 239 7.39 8.23 8.64
C LEU A 239 6.25 7.22 8.71
N ARG A 240 6.10 6.40 7.67
CA ARG A 240 5.07 5.37 7.52
C ARG A 240 5.67 4.14 6.82
N GLY A 241 5.13 2.97 7.14
CA GLY A 241 5.56 1.68 6.57
C GLY A 241 4.58 0.58 7.00
N GLY A 242 3.35 0.69 6.48
CA GLY A 242 2.30 -0.32 6.66
C GLY A 242 2.48 -1.49 5.69
N VAL A 243 1.73 -2.56 5.92
CA VAL A 243 1.69 -3.72 5.02
C VAL A 243 0.96 -3.31 3.73
N PRO A 244 1.57 -3.45 2.54
CA PRO A 244 0.91 -3.15 1.28
C PRO A 244 -0.30 -4.05 1.04
N ALA A 245 -1.30 -3.54 0.33
CA ALA A 245 -2.40 -4.39 -0.12
C ALA A 245 -1.89 -5.44 -1.11
N GLY A 246 -2.21 -6.71 -0.87
CA GLY A 246 -1.87 -7.80 -1.79
C GLY A 246 -2.68 -7.70 -3.09
N PRO A 247 -2.14 -8.15 -4.24
CA PRO A 247 -2.88 -8.17 -5.51
C PRO A 247 -4.14 -9.05 -5.47
N ILE A 248 -4.13 -10.09 -4.63
CA ILE A 248 -5.25 -11.01 -4.40
C ILE A 248 -5.65 -10.92 -2.93
N VAL A 249 -6.88 -10.49 -2.67
CA VAL A 249 -7.42 -10.34 -1.32
C VAL A 249 -7.59 -11.72 -0.67
N GLY A 250 -7.06 -11.89 0.55
CA GLY A 250 -7.18 -13.16 1.28
C GLY A 250 -6.34 -14.31 0.70
N PHE A 251 -5.47 -14.03 -0.28
CA PHE A 251 -4.55 -15.05 -0.75
C PHE A 251 -3.53 -15.40 0.33
N GLU A 252 -3.54 -16.67 0.74
CA GLU A 252 -2.52 -17.26 1.56
C GLU A 252 -1.82 -18.33 0.74
N ALA A 253 -0.51 -18.18 0.54
CA ALA A 253 0.32 -19.20 -0.07
C ALA A 253 0.49 -20.36 0.94
N LYS A 254 -0.56 -21.19 1.06
CA LYS A 254 -0.58 -22.38 1.92
C LYS A 254 0.59 -23.29 1.51
N ASP A 255 1.32 -23.77 2.51
CA ASP A 255 2.51 -24.61 2.36
C ASP A 255 3.72 -23.97 1.66
N ALA A 256 3.73 -22.64 1.43
CA ALA A 256 4.91 -21.96 0.92
C ALA A 256 6.01 -21.85 2.01
N PRO A 257 7.23 -22.37 1.76
CA PRO A 257 8.33 -22.32 2.72
C PRO A 257 8.68 -20.90 3.19
N ALA A 258 8.57 -19.92 2.29
CA ALA A 258 8.86 -18.51 2.58
C ALA A 258 7.85 -17.93 3.59
N SER A 259 6.55 -18.17 3.40
CA SER A 259 5.50 -17.70 4.30
C SER A 259 5.64 -18.29 5.70
N ALA A 260 5.95 -19.59 5.80
CA ALA A 260 6.21 -20.23 7.09
C ALA A 260 7.44 -19.62 7.78
N SER A 261 8.54 -19.43 7.05
CA SER A 261 9.78 -18.86 7.60
C SER A 261 9.60 -17.40 8.07
N LEU A 262 8.78 -16.60 7.38
CA LEU A 262 8.43 -15.24 7.81
C LEU A 262 7.58 -15.24 9.09
N ALA A 263 6.61 -16.16 9.19
CA ALA A 263 5.79 -16.31 10.40
C ALA A 263 6.65 -16.73 11.62
N ASP A 264 7.60 -17.64 11.42
CA ASP A 264 8.57 -18.04 12.44
C ASP A 264 9.41 -16.84 12.89
N LEU A 265 9.98 -16.07 11.96
CA LEU A 265 10.75 -14.85 12.26
C LEU A 265 9.92 -13.85 13.08
N ARG A 266 8.66 -13.62 12.68
CA ARG A 266 7.72 -12.74 13.40
C ARG A 266 7.52 -13.18 14.85
N SER A 267 7.40 -14.49 15.07
CA SER A 267 7.18 -15.07 16.40
C SER A 267 8.39 -14.95 17.33
N CYS A 268 9.59 -14.82 16.77
CA CYS A 268 10.84 -14.65 17.53
C CYS A 268 11.11 -13.19 17.95
N LEU A 269 10.29 -12.22 17.54
CA LEU A 269 10.48 -10.82 17.92
C LEU A 269 10.16 -10.59 19.40
N ASP A 270 11.04 -9.87 20.09
CA ASP A 270 10.79 -9.44 21.47
C ASP A 270 9.77 -8.29 21.48
N GLU A 271 8.58 -8.56 22.01
CA GLU A 271 7.48 -7.61 22.12
C GLU A 271 7.34 -6.97 23.50
N SER A 272 8.23 -7.27 24.44
CA SER A 272 8.13 -6.80 25.84
C SER A 272 7.99 -5.28 25.96
N TRP A 273 8.57 -4.54 25.03
CA TRP A 273 8.49 -3.09 24.94
C TRP A 273 7.08 -2.54 24.70
N ARG A 274 6.15 -3.36 24.16
CA ARG A 274 4.76 -2.95 23.91
C ARG A 274 3.92 -2.81 25.18
N SER A 275 4.39 -3.25 26.34
CA SER A 275 3.65 -3.11 27.59
C SER A 275 3.61 -1.68 28.14
N GLY A 276 4.29 -0.72 27.51
CA GLY A 276 4.25 0.70 27.90
C GLY A 276 2.90 1.34 27.58
N GLU A 277 2.36 2.11 28.54
CA GLU A 277 1.05 2.76 28.42
C GLU A 277 1.00 3.85 27.34
N ASP A 278 2.11 4.55 27.12
CA ASP A 278 2.25 5.64 26.15
C ASP A 278 3.47 5.44 25.24
N ALA A 279 3.51 6.17 24.11
CA ALA A 279 4.59 6.05 23.12
C ALA A 279 5.99 6.36 23.70
N SER A 280 6.11 7.29 24.65
CA SER A 280 7.40 7.60 25.29
C SER A 280 7.86 6.46 26.18
N SER A 281 6.94 5.82 26.91
CA SER A 281 7.21 4.65 27.74
C SER A 281 7.61 3.44 26.88
N ARG A 282 6.88 3.17 25.80
CA ARG A 282 7.23 2.11 24.84
C ARG A 282 8.57 2.35 24.16
N PHE A 283 8.86 3.58 23.74
CA PHE A 283 10.16 3.93 23.14
C PHE A 283 11.32 3.72 24.12
N LYS A 284 11.17 4.13 25.39
CA LYS A 284 12.18 3.87 26.43
C LYS A 284 12.45 2.37 26.58
N MET A 285 11.40 1.55 26.64
CA MET A 285 11.54 0.10 26.75
C MET A 285 12.16 -0.51 25.48
N PHE A 286 11.78 -0.02 24.29
CA PHE A 286 12.36 -0.44 23.02
C PHE A 286 13.89 -0.23 23.00
N ARG A 287 14.36 0.92 23.51
CA ARG A 287 15.81 1.18 23.62
C ARG A 287 16.53 0.33 24.68
N THR A 288 15.81 -0.36 25.56
CA THR A 288 16.41 -1.32 26.51
C THR A 288 16.54 -2.73 25.96
N LEU A 289 15.94 -3.02 24.80
CA LEU A 289 16.11 -4.30 24.11
C LEU A 289 17.59 -4.52 23.76
N ALA A 290 18.00 -5.79 23.59
CA ALA A 290 19.31 -6.10 23.04
C ALA A 290 19.45 -5.57 21.60
N ASP A 291 20.69 -5.33 21.17
CA ASP A 291 20.99 -4.81 19.82
C ASP A 291 20.47 -5.76 18.74
N GLU A 292 20.58 -7.08 18.98
CA GLU A 292 20.05 -8.14 18.12
C GLU A 292 18.53 -8.06 18.00
N SER A 293 17.83 -7.79 19.10
CA SER A 293 16.37 -7.64 19.10
C SER A 293 15.92 -6.39 18.34
N ARG A 294 16.64 -5.27 18.49
CA ARG A 294 16.36 -4.04 17.71
C ARG A 294 16.66 -4.24 16.21
N ALA A 295 17.73 -4.96 15.89
CA ALA A 295 18.07 -5.33 14.51
C ALA A 295 17.05 -6.29 13.88
N ALA A 296 16.52 -7.26 14.65
CA ALA A 296 15.45 -8.14 14.20
C ALA A 296 14.17 -7.35 13.87
N TRP A 297 13.82 -6.37 14.71
CA TRP A 297 12.72 -5.44 14.43
C TRP A 297 12.97 -4.63 13.16
N LEU A 298 14.18 -4.09 12.94
CA LEU A 298 14.54 -3.39 11.71
C LEU A 298 14.28 -4.26 10.47
N GLY A 299 14.80 -5.49 10.47
CA GLY A 299 14.59 -6.42 9.36
C GLY A 299 13.12 -6.70 9.10
N PHE A 300 12.35 -6.95 10.16
CA PHE A 300 10.93 -7.23 10.05
C PHE A 300 10.12 -6.04 9.52
N VAL A 301 10.33 -4.82 10.05
CA VAL A 301 9.56 -3.64 9.62
C VAL A 301 9.89 -3.19 8.20
N VAL A 302 11.10 -3.48 7.70
CA VAL A 302 11.47 -3.22 6.30
C VAL A 302 10.90 -4.31 5.38
N ALA A 303 11.00 -5.59 5.78
CA ALA A 303 10.51 -6.69 4.96
C ALA A 303 8.99 -6.62 4.73
N ARG A 304 8.21 -6.25 5.75
CA ARG A 304 6.74 -6.18 5.65
C ARG A 304 6.22 -5.07 4.73
N THR A 305 7.07 -4.13 4.32
CA THR A 305 6.67 -3.02 3.43
C THR A 305 6.89 -3.32 1.95
N LEU A 306 7.42 -4.50 1.61
CA LEU A 306 7.68 -4.87 0.22
C LEU A 306 6.36 -5.13 -0.51
N GLU A 307 6.17 -4.45 -1.65
CA GLU A 307 5.06 -4.70 -2.56
C GLU A 307 5.28 -6.00 -3.34
N ALA A 308 4.19 -6.67 -3.76
CA ALA A 308 4.30 -7.85 -4.60
C ALA A 308 4.81 -7.48 -6.00
N SER A 309 5.83 -8.18 -6.49
CA SER A 309 6.39 -7.99 -7.82
C SER A 309 6.57 -9.30 -8.57
N LEU A 310 6.74 -9.20 -9.89
CA LEU A 310 7.05 -10.30 -10.79
C LEU A 310 7.97 -9.82 -11.92
N ASN A 311 8.87 -10.68 -12.38
CA ASN A 311 9.80 -10.37 -13.47
C ASN A 311 9.12 -10.49 -14.84
N MET A 312 8.19 -9.58 -15.11
CA MET A 312 7.51 -9.46 -16.39
C MET A 312 7.20 -7.99 -16.70
N PRO A 313 7.05 -7.60 -17.98
CA PRO A 313 6.57 -6.26 -18.32
C PRO A 313 5.17 -6.00 -17.74
N GLY A 314 4.93 -4.78 -17.25
CA GLY A 314 3.61 -4.33 -16.81
C GLY A 314 3.61 -3.79 -15.38
N GLU A 315 2.41 -3.61 -14.83
CA GLU A 315 2.20 -2.97 -13.52
C GLU A 315 2.78 -3.76 -12.33
N ARG A 316 3.10 -5.04 -12.52
CA ARG A 316 3.67 -5.90 -11.48
C ARG A 316 5.20 -5.91 -11.49
N GLN A 317 5.84 -5.18 -12.40
CA GLN A 317 7.29 -5.10 -12.44
C GLN A 317 7.83 -4.10 -11.41
N ILE A 318 8.73 -4.56 -10.54
CA ILE A 318 9.50 -3.68 -9.66
C ILE A 318 10.98 -4.02 -9.83
N ALA A 319 11.64 -3.36 -10.78
CA ALA A 319 13.03 -3.62 -11.15
C ALA A 319 14.02 -3.55 -9.97
N PHE A 320 13.71 -2.73 -8.95
CA PHE A 320 14.54 -2.66 -7.75
C PHE A 320 14.49 -3.96 -6.93
N GLN A 321 13.37 -4.68 -6.90
CA GLN A 321 13.27 -5.97 -6.22
C GLN A 321 14.05 -7.06 -6.96
N ASP A 322 14.08 -7.03 -8.29
CA ASP A 322 14.95 -7.91 -9.09
C ASP A 322 16.43 -7.70 -8.74
N HIS A 323 16.85 -6.44 -8.67
CA HIS A 323 18.21 -6.10 -8.24
C HIS A 323 18.51 -6.59 -6.82
N LEU A 324 17.59 -6.38 -5.86
CA LEU A 324 17.76 -6.85 -4.48
C LEU A 324 17.85 -8.37 -4.42
N GLY A 325 16.97 -9.10 -5.13
CA GLY A 325 16.96 -10.56 -5.14
C GLY A 325 18.24 -11.14 -5.72
N SER A 326 18.76 -10.55 -6.80
CA SER A 326 20.07 -10.89 -7.37
C SER A 326 21.21 -10.59 -6.40
N ALA A 327 21.26 -9.38 -5.81
CA ALA A 327 22.32 -8.98 -4.89
C ALA A 327 22.37 -9.83 -3.60
N ILE A 328 21.21 -10.28 -3.11
CA ILE A 328 21.10 -11.20 -1.97
C ILE A 328 21.51 -12.64 -2.38
N GLY A 329 21.43 -12.97 -3.68
CA GLY A 329 21.68 -14.31 -4.20
C GLY A 329 20.52 -15.27 -3.91
N ILE A 330 19.27 -14.79 -4.03
CA ILE A 330 18.09 -15.62 -3.77
C ILE A 330 17.94 -16.66 -4.88
N ASP A 331 18.12 -17.93 -4.51
CA ASP A 331 17.75 -19.07 -5.33
C ASP A 331 16.25 -19.36 -5.17
N MET A 332 15.43 -18.86 -6.11
CA MET A 332 13.98 -19.01 -6.06
C MET A 332 13.53 -20.47 -5.98
N ALA A 333 14.31 -21.38 -6.57
CA ALA A 333 14.02 -22.81 -6.60
C ALA A 333 14.06 -23.45 -5.19
N GLN A 334 14.72 -22.83 -4.21
CA GLN A 334 14.69 -23.29 -2.81
C GLN A 334 13.40 -22.91 -2.09
N TRP A 335 12.73 -21.84 -2.56
CA TRP A 335 11.58 -21.25 -1.89
C TRP A 335 10.25 -21.56 -2.57
N TRP A 336 10.27 -21.84 -3.88
CA TRP A 336 9.08 -22.16 -4.65
C TRP A 336 9.37 -23.18 -5.75
N ARG A 337 8.41 -24.08 -5.98
CA ARG A 337 8.45 -25.08 -7.04
C ARG A 337 7.14 -25.16 -7.79
N PRO A 338 7.18 -25.35 -9.11
CA PRO A 338 5.98 -25.57 -9.88
C PRO A 338 5.41 -26.97 -9.57
N THR A 339 4.15 -27.03 -9.23
CA THR A 339 3.34 -28.24 -9.03
C THR A 339 2.17 -28.22 -10.00
N ALA A 340 1.44 -29.34 -10.11
CA ALA A 340 0.19 -29.37 -10.86
C ALA A 340 -0.77 -28.30 -10.31
N ALA A 341 -0.99 -28.31 -9.00
CA ALA A 341 -1.97 -27.45 -8.33
C ALA A 341 -1.63 -25.94 -8.37
N ASN A 342 -0.35 -25.56 -8.31
CA ASN A 342 0.04 -24.14 -8.19
C ASN A 342 0.44 -23.48 -9.52
N TYR A 343 0.74 -24.26 -10.57
CA TYR A 343 1.26 -23.70 -11.83
C TYR A 343 0.83 -24.52 -13.05
N PHE A 344 1.18 -25.81 -13.13
CA PHE A 344 1.04 -26.55 -14.40
C PHE A 344 -0.41 -26.78 -14.84
N ASP A 345 -1.39 -26.84 -13.92
CA ASP A 345 -2.80 -26.94 -14.31
C ASP A 345 -3.35 -25.62 -14.90
N ARG A 346 -2.71 -24.49 -14.59
CA ARG A 346 -3.18 -23.13 -14.93
C ARG A 346 -2.57 -22.59 -16.22
N VAL A 347 -1.49 -23.18 -16.70
CA VAL A 347 -0.85 -22.77 -17.96
C VAL A 347 -1.32 -23.61 -19.15
N SER A 348 -1.10 -23.13 -20.37
CA SER A 348 -1.42 -23.90 -21.58
C SER A 348 -0.54 -25.14 -21.72
N LYS A 349 -1.02 -26.13 -22.49
CA LYS A 349 -0.28 -27.36 -22.76
C LYS A 349 1.10 -27.07 -23.37
N GLN A 350 1.17 -26.04 -24.23
CA GLN A 350 2.40 -25.66 -24.91
C GLN A 350 3.45 -25.14 -23.91
N VAL A 351 3.05 -24.28 -22.96
CA VAL A 351 3.95 -23.79 -21.91
C VAL A 351 4.56 -24.93 -21.08
N ILE A 352 3.78 -25.99 -20.78
CA ILE A 352 4.31 -27.16 -20.06
C ILE A 352 5.34 -27.92 -20.93
N LEU A 353 5.09 -28.07 -22.23
CA LEU A 353 6.01 -28.73 -23.16
C LEU A 353 7.30 -27.94 -23.36
N ASP A 354 7.22 -26.61 -23.39
CA ASP A 354 8.38 -25.72 -23.48
C ASP A 354 9.23 -25.82 -22.21
N ALA A 355 8.60 -25.81 -21.02
CA ALA A 355 9.28 -26.05 -19.75
C ALA A 355 10.00 -27.41 -19.73
N LEU A 356 9.37 -28.48 -20.23
CA LEU A 356 10.01 -29.80 -20.37
C LEU A 356 11.17 -29.79 -21.37
N THR A 357 11.07 -28.96 -22.41
CA THR A 357 12.13 -28.76 -23.41
C THR A 357 13.33 -28.03 -22.80
N ASP A 358 13.12 -27.03 -21.94
CA ASP A 358 14.20 -26.31 -21.25
C ASP A 358 15.10 -27.26 -20.43
N VAL A 359 14.49 -28.21 -19.73
CA VAL A 359 15.21 -29.10 -18.81
C VAL A 359 15.75 -30.37 -19.47
N GLY A 360 15.03 -30.93 -20.45
CA GLY A 360 15.35 -32.23 -21.04
C GLY A 360 15.40 -32.26 -22.57
N GLY A 361 15.28 -31.11 -23.24
CA GLY A 361 15.25 -30.98 -24.68
C GLY A 361 13.99 -31.55 -25.34
N LEU A 362 13.96 -31.51 -26.67
CA LEU A 362 12.82 -31.96 -27.49
C LEU A 362 12.49 -33.45 -27.30
N GLU A 363 13.47 -34.27 -26.93
CA GLU A 363 13.22 -35.69 -26.64
C GLU A 363 12.36 -35.89 -25.39
N LEU A 364 12.52 -35.05 -24.37
CA LEU A 364 11.71 -35.17 -23.16
C LEU A 364 10.29 -34.68 -23.44
N SER A 365 10.14 -33.51 -24.06
CA SER A 365 8.82 -32.94 -24.36
C SER A 365 8.01 -33.79 -25.34
N SER A 366 8.63 -34.36 -26.37
CA SER A 366 7.94 -35.23 -27.35
C SER A 366 7.33 -36.49 -26.74
N ARG A 367 7.88 -37.02 -25.63
CA ARG A 367 7.29 -38.16 -24.89
C ARG A 367 5.93 -37.81 -24.28
N PHE A 368 5.71 -36.53 -24.02
CA PHE A 368 4.53 -36.00 -23.36
C PHE A 368 3.58 -35.28 -24.32
N ALA A 369 3.96 -35.07 -25.58
CA ALA A 369 3.19 -34.31 -26.56
C ALA A 369 1.78 -34.87 -26.83
N SER A 370 1.58 -36.20 -26.73
CA SER A 370 0.26 -36.83 -26.92
C SER A 370 -0.57 -36.95 -25.64
N VAL A 371 -0.01 -36.56 -24.49
CA VAL A 371 -0.68 -36.63 -23.19
C VAL A 371 -1.71 -35.50 -23.07
N LYS A 372 -2.80 -35.77 -22.34
CA LYS A 372 -3.84 -34.77 -22.05
C LYS A 372 -3.35 -33.76 -21.01
N LYS A 373 -3.84 -32.52 -21.03
CA LYS A 373 -3.37 -31.42 -20.16
C LYS A 373 -3.30 -31.80 -18.67
N GLY A 374 -4.37 -32.35 -18.09
CA GLY A 374 -4.38 -32.72 -16.67
C GLY A 374 -3.34 -33.80 -16.31
N ASP A 375 -3.23 -34.86 -17.12
CA ASP A 375 -2.21 -35.89 -16.90
C ASP A 375 -0.78 -35.37 -17.15
N LEU A 376 -0.64 -34.38 -18.04
CA LEU A 376 0.61 -33.71 -18.34
C LEU A 376 1.09 -32.87 -17.17
N ALA A 377 0.21 -32.11 -16.51
CA ALA A 377 0.55 -31.30 -15.35
C ALA A 377 1.07 -32.15 -14.18
N MET A 378 0.39 -33.25 -13.85
CA MET A 378 0.85 -34.21 -12.84
C MET A 378 2.19 -34.85 -13.20
N SER A 379 2.40 -35.14 -14.49
CA SER A 379 3.66 -35.70 -14.98
C SER A 379 4.79 -34.69 -14.90
N ALA A 380 4.54 -33.43 -15.27
CA ALA A 380 5.48 -32.33 -15.17
C ALA A 380 5.91 -32.13 -13.71
N GLU A 381 4.98 -32.06 -12.76
CA GLU A 381 5.31 -31.97 -11.33
C GLU A 381 6.32 -33.06 -10.91
N ARG A 382 6.13 -34.32 -11.32
CA ARG A 382 7.06 -35.41 -10.98
C ARG A 382 8.42 -35.28 -11.64
N VAL A 383 8.49 -34.67 -12.83
CA VAL A 383 9.73 -34.35 -13.54
C VAL A 383 10.48 -33.25 -12.80
N PHE A 384 9.82 -32.13 -12.49
CA PHE A 384 10.40 -30.97 -11.80
C PHE A 384 10.69 -31.24 -10.31
N ALA A 385 10.01 -32.20 -9.68
CA ALA A 385 10.37 -32.75 -8.37
C ALA A 385 11.58 -33.72 -8.43
N GLY A 386 12.17 -33.97 -9.61
CA GLY A 386 13.32 -34.87 -9.78
C GLY A 386 13.02 -36.36 -9.59
N THR A 387 11.75 -36.74 -9.45
CA THR A 387 11.34 -38.13 -9.13
C THR A 387 11.33 -39.03 -10.36
N TYR A 388 11.10 -38.45 -11.55
CA TYR A 388 10.95 -39.20 -12.80
C TYR A 388 12.23 -39.32 -13.64
N ILE A 389 13.19 -38.40 -13.46
CA ILE A 389 14.36 -38.30 -14.34
C ILE A 389 15.50 -39.20 -13.85
N THR A 390 16.04 -40.05 -14.72
CA THR A 390 17.19 -40.93 -14.43
C THR A 390 18.55 -40.29 -14.71
N GLU A 391 18.62 -39.35 -15.66
CA GLU A 391 19.86 -38.64 -16.02
C GLU A 391 20.16 -37.52 -15.03
N VAL A 392 21.38 -37.49 -14.51
CA VAL A 392 21.77 -36.57 -13.42
C VAL A 392 21.68 -35.11 -13.87
N GLU A 393 22.18 -34.77 -15.07
CA GLU A 393 22.19 -33.40 -15.58
C GLU A 393 20.77 -32.85 -15.84
N VAL A 394 19.86 -33.68 -16.38
CA VAL A 394 18.46 -33.31 -16.61
C VAL A 394 17.74 -33.16 -15.27
N ARG A 395 18.05 -34.00 -14.28
CA ARG A 395 17.49 -33.90 -12.92
C ARG A 395 17.93 -32.62 -12.23
N GLU A 396 19.20 -32.26 -12.32
CA GLU A 396 19.72 -31.01 -11.74
C GLU A 396 19.08 -29.79 -12.40
N ARG A 397 18.94 -29.76 -13.73
CA ARG A 397 18.22 -28.68 -14.42
C ARG A 397 16.74 -28.61 -14.02
N ALA A 398 16.06 -29.74 -13.89
CA ALA A 398 14.68 -29.78 -13.42
C ALA A 398 14.53 -29.27 -11.98
N LEU A 399 15.48 -29.63 -11.10
CA LEU A 399 15.59 -29.11 -9.74
C LEU A 399 16.16 -27.68 -9.68
N ALA A 400 16.54 -27.03 -10.77
CA ALA A 400 16.89 -25.61 -10.78
C ALA A 400 15.81 -24.77 -11.48
N TRP A 401 14.90 -25.42 -12.21
CA TRP A 401 13.93 -24.73 -13.05
C TRP A 401 12.83 -24.08 -12.22
N VAL A 402 12.57 -22.83 -12.57
CA VAL A 402 11.40 -22.02 -12.20
C VAL A 402 11.02 -21.20 -13.45
N PRO A 403 9.73 -20.82 -13.60
CA PRO A 403 9.30 -19.91 -14.68
C PRO A 403 10.13 -18.63 -14.69
N GLU A 404 10.40 -18.08 -15.87
CA GLU A 404 11.23 -16.88 -16.02
C GLU A 404 10.69 -15.68 -15.21
N VAL A 405 9.37 -15.55 -15.16
CA VAL A 405 8.67 -14.51 -14.41
C VAL A 405 8.88 -14.59 -12.89
N MET A 406 9.22 -15.76 -12.36
CA MET A 406 9.51 -15.96 -10.93
C MET A 406 10.98 -15.71 -10.57
N ARG A 407 11.86 -15.50 -11.56
CA ARG A 407 13.30 -15.28 -11.33
C ARG A 407 13.56 -13.81 -11.07
N PHE A 408 14.46 -13.51 -10.13
CA PHE A 408 15.02 -12.18 -10.01
C PHE A 408 16.03 -11.96 -11.15
N ALA A 409 15.70 -11.06 -12.08
CA ALA A 409 16.54 -10.81 -13.25
C ALA A 409 17.78 -9.96 -12.91
N ASP A 410 18.92 -10.30 -13.51
CA ASP A 410 20.09 -9.44 -13.50
C ASP A 410 19.88 -8.27 -14.46
N GLN A 411 19.99 -7.04 -13.97
CA GLN A 411 20.08 -5.88 -14.85
C GLN A 411 21.47 -5.85 -15.52
N PRO A 412 21.57 -5.37 -16.77
CA PRO A 412 22.87 -5.11 -17.38
C PRO A 412 23.64 -4.12 -16.50
N GLU A 413 24.88 -4.47 -16.15
CA GLU A 413 25.77 -3.61 -15.38
C GLU A 413 25.84 -2.21 -16.03
N ILE A 414 25.52 -1.17 -15.26
CA ILE A 414 25.79 0.21 -15.69
C ILE A 414 27.32 0.33 -15.79
N PRO A 415 27.90 0.63 -16.96
CA PRO A 415 29.32 0.87 -17.07
C PRO A 415 29.65 2.05 -16.16
N ALA A 416 30.53 1.82 -15.18
CA ALA A 416 31.07 2.88 -14.37
C ALA A 416 32.00 3.75 -15.23
N ASP A 417 31.43 4.67 -16.01
CA ASP A 417 32.17 5.77 -16.62
C ASP A 417 32.57 6.74 -15.51
N ASN A 418 33.61 6.35 -14.78
CA ASN A 418 34.31 7.20 -13.84
C ASN A 418 35.39 7.97 -14.60
N GLU A 419 34.99 8.86 -15.52
CA GLU A 419 35.85 9.95 -15.96
C GLU A 419 35.41 11.23 -15.25
N ALA A 420 36.05 11.47 -14.10
CA ALA A 420 36.15 12.78 -13.51
C ALA A 420 36.88 13.73 -14.49
N GLN A 421 36.14 14.32 -15.44
CA GLN A 421 36.60 15.49 -16.17
C GLN A 421 36.57 16.68 -15.22
N SER A 422 37.74 16.95 -14.63
CA SER A 422 38.03 18.23 -13.99
C SER A 422 38.06 19.30 -15.09
N PRO A 423 37.21 20.34 -15.05
CA PRO A 423 37.43 21.49 -15.90
C PRO A 423 38.46 22.39 -15.21
N ASP A 424 39.67 22.42 -15.75
CA ASP A 424 40.58 23.55 -15.58
C ASP A 424 39.84 24.82 -16.03
N ALA A 425 39.51 25.68 -15.07
CA ALA A 425 39.08 27.04 -15.30
C ALA A 425 39.94 27.97 -14.43
N ASP A 426 41.12 28.31 -14.97
CA ASP A 426 41.84 29.52 -14.61
C ASP A 426 40.94 30.73 -14.90
N PHE A 427 40.30 31.31 -13.89
CA PHE A 427 39.87 32.72 -13.91
C PHE A 427 39.88 33.34 -12.51
N VAL A 428 41.00 33.99 -12.22
CA VAL A 428 41.18 35.28 -11.51
C VAL A 428 40.52 35.43 -10.12
N ALA A 429 41.41 35.45 -9.12
CA ALA A 429 41.15 35.86 -7.76
C ALA A 429 40.45 37.23 -7.66
N ASN A 430 39.38 37.29 -6.87
CA ASN A 430 39.03 38.49 -6.14
C ASN A 430 38.82 38.08 -4.67
N ASP A 431 39.75 38.55 -3.86
CA ASP A 431 39.85 38.43 -2.41
C ASP A 431 38.80 39.37 -1.79
N ASP A 432 37.81 38.83 -1.07
CA ASP A 432 37.05 39.50 -0.01
C ASP A 432 35.90 38.59 0.49
N ASN A 433 36.15 37.79 1.53
CA ASN A 433 35.41 37.84 2.82
C ASN A 433 35.78 36.67 3.76
N GLN A 434 36.17 37.05 4.97
CA GLN A 434 36.52 36.17 6.10
C GLN A 434 35.33 35.37 6.69
N PRO A 435 35.61 34.26 7.41
CA PRO A 435 34.59 33.43 8.06
C PRO A 435 34.08 34.05 9.39
N PRO A 436 32.82 33.81 9.78
CA PRO A 436 32.27 34.29 11.04
C PRO A 436 32.59 33.32 12.18
N SER A 437 33.72 33.55 12.85
CA SER A 437 33.94 33.08 14.21
C SER A 437 34.02 34.28 15.15
N GLU A 438 33.35 34.16 16.30
CA GLU A 438 33.37 35.06 17.46
C GLU A 438 32.41 36.25 17.42
N LEU A 439 31.29 36.11 18.14
CA LEU A 439 30.71 37.18 18.97
C LEU A 439 30.01 36.53 20.16
N ALA A 440 30.81 36.15 21.15
CA ALA A 440 30.42 36.13 22.55
C ALA A 440 30.90 37.46 23.15
N ALA A 441 29.97 38.38 23.38
CA ALA A 441 30.08 39.49 24.32
C ALA A 441 28.68 39.97 24.70
#